data_AF-A0A8S9BLG8-F1
#
_entry.id   AF-A0A8S9BLG8-F1
#
_cell.length_a   1.000
_cell.length_b   1.000
_cell.length_c   1.000
_cell.angle_alpha   90.00
_cell.angle_beta   90.00
_cell.angle_gamma   90.00
#
_symmetry.space_group_name_H-M   'P 1'
#
loop_
_entity.id
_entity.type
_entity.pdbx_description
1 polymer ?
#
loop_
_entity_poly.entity_id
_entity_poly.type
_entity_poly.pdbx_seq_one_letter_code
_entity_poly.pdbx_strand_id
1 'polypeptide(L)'
;MILRNIAIRHGRKALAAPIQKSLLRTITTETLQQETEAIDQSIFNHNKETHSIEANINQLPSTRTFIPPRRKGPSNNEVKRAFGMKYQVKATTDKLGSEIEPYYQPHQLLIDPPKPEDVTLELLMASQSHLGHATSLWNPMNQRYIFGVRQGIHIISLETTAAHLRRAAKVVEGVAYHGGLILFVGTRAGQGPCIVKAAELSQGCHLFEKWIPGSITNGDQILAKCGIKAVDMHDKEVDGYEEKIMDWSALKPDLVVCLNPLENYILLHECGLNNIPTIGVIDTDADPTWVTYPIPANDDSLRCIQVIAGVLGRAGESGQKKRLQAAETGKVTWLPPTGLGKPKTAEDRRREAEIKKTKRQLGVAADTPEQTRGSRGRKGEMDFEDDDL
;
A
#
# COMPACT_ATOMS: atom_id res chain seq x y z
N MET A 1 -53.60 -11.43 -38.56
CA MET A 1 -54.30 -11.20 -37.28
C MET A 1 -53.48 -10.16 -36.51
N ILE A 2 -53.95 -8.91 -36.48
CA ILE A 2 -53.21 -7.74 -36.00
C ILE A 2 -53.60 -7.50 -34.54
N LEU A 3 -52.68 -7.70 -33.60
CA LEU A 3 -52.87 -7.44 -32.17
C LEU A 3 -52.74 -5.93 -31.91
N ARG A 4 -53.86 -5.28 -31.62
CA ARG A 4 -53.97 -3.81 -31.44
C ARG A 4 -54.24 -3.40 -29.98
N ASN A 5 -53.50 -3.96 -29.02
CA ASN A 5 -53.19 -3.34 -27.71
C ASN A 5 -52.87 -4.42 -26.67
N ILE A 6 -51.77 -4.20 -25.94
CA ILE A 6 -51.35 -4.95 -24.76
C ILE A 6 -51.23 -3.93 -23.63
N ALA A 7 -51.76 -4.23 -22.44
CA ALA A 7 -51.65 -3.39 -21.25
C ALA A 7 -51.28 -4.23 -20.02
N ILE A 8 -50.49 -3.62 -19.14
CA ILE A 8 -49.88 -4.23 -17.94
C ILE A 8 -50.81 -4.07 -16.72
N ARG A 9 -50.93 -5.13 -15.92
CA ARG A 9 -51.72 -5.19 -14.68
C ARG A 9 -51.12 -4.29 -13.59
N HIS A 10 -51.96 -3.44 -13.00
CA HIS A 10 -51.70 -2.84 -11.70
C HIS A 10 -52.21 -3.76 -10.58
N GLY A 11 -51.41 -3.90 -9.52
CA GLY A 11 -51.83 -4.48 -8.26
C GLY A 11 -51.91 -3.41 -7.18
N ARG A 12 -53.09 -3.24 -6.58
CA ARG A 12 -53.36 -3.49 -5.16
C ARG A 12 -54.79 -3.04 -4.82
N LYS A 13 -55.62 -4.03 -4.50
CA LYS A 13 -56.84 -3.85 -3.71
C LYS A 13 -56.44 -3.60 -2.26
N ALA A 14 -56.98 -2.56 -1.66
CA ALA A 14 -57.30 -2.53 -0.23
C ALA A 14 -58.75 -2.05 -0.10
N LEU A 15 -59.50 -2.78 0.70
CA LEU A 15 -60.96 -2.75 0.85
C LEU A 15 -61.43 -1.51 1.62
N ALA A 16 -62.57 -0.96 1.23
CA ALA A 16 -63.49 -0.31 2.17
C ALA A 16 -64.94 -0.48 1.66
N ALA A 17 -65.82 -0.80 2.60
CA ALA A 17 -67.22 -1.19 2.43
C ALA A 17 -68.14 -0.05 1.92
N PRO A 18 -69.39 -0.34 1.50
CA PRO A 18 -70.25 0.64 0.82
C PRO A 18 -71.00 1.53 1.82
N ILE A 19 -70.89 2.85 1.65
CA ILE A 19 -71.71 3.83 2.37
C ILE A 19 -72.97 4.12 1.56
N GLN A 20 -74.12 4.01 2.23
CA GLN A 20 -75.45 4.20 1.67
C GLN A 20 -75.71 5.64 1.20
N LYS A 21 -76.54 5.74 0.17
CA LYS A 21 -77.00 6.99 -0.48
C LYS A 21 -77.77 7.88 0.50
N SER A 22 -77.41 9.15 0.57
CA SER A 22 -78.34 10.22 0.94
C SER A 22 -78.14 11.46 0.06
N LEU A 23 -79.25 11.80 -0.60
CA LEU A 23 -79.72 13.13 -1.01
C LEU A 23 -78.73 14.10 -1.69
N LEU A 24 -78.88 14.19 -3.01
CA LEU A 24 -78.48 15.30 -3.86
C LEU A 24 -78.81 16.66 -3.21
N ARG A 25 -77.78 17.43 -2.87
CA ARG A 25 -77.90 18.87 -2.61
C ARG A 25 -77.41 19.62 -3.85
N THR A 26 -78.31 20.40 -4.41
CA THR A 26 -78.09 21.37 -5.48
C THR A 26 -77.00 22.37 -5.07
N ILE A 27 -75.98 22.52 -5.91
CA ILE A 27 -74.93 23.53 -5.75
C ILE A 27 -75.46 24.81 -6.41
N THR A 28 -75.81 25.81 -5.61
CA THR A 28 -76.09 27.17 -6.05
C THR A 28 -74.85 28.03 -5.83
N THR A 29 -74.40 28.71 -6.87
CA THR A 29 -73.29 29.67 -6.85
C THR A 29 -73.81 31.09 -6.65
N GLU A 30 -74.24 31.42 -5.44
CA GLU A 30 -74.44 32.81 -5.01
C GLU A 30 -73.62 33.06 -3.76
N THR A 31 -72.58 33.87 -3.91
CA THR A 31 -71.69 34.28 -2.82
C THR A 31 -72.33 35.43 -2.05
N LEU A 32 -72.76 35.19 -0.81
CA LEU A 32 -73.09 36.25 0.15
C LEU A 32 -71.79 36.96 0.54
N GLN A 33 -71.49 38.09 -0.11
CA GLN A 33 -70.30 38.92 0.13
C GLN A 33 -70.15 39.31 1.63
N GLN A 34 -71.26 39.44 2.35
CA GLN A 34 -71.26 39.73 3.79
C GLN A 34 -70.71 38.59 4.65
N GLU A 35 -70.89 37.33 4.26
CA GLU A 35 -70.35 36.18 5.02
C GLU A 35 -68.85 36.05 4.81
N THR A 36 -68.36 36.30 3.59
CA THR A 36 -66.92 36.30 3.30
C THR A 36 -66.19 37.41 4.04
N GLU A 37 -66.75 38.61 4.10
CA GLU A 37 -66.15 39.74 4.84
C GLU A 37 -66.12 39.50 6.36
N ALA A 38 -67.17 38.88 6.92
CA ALA A 38 -67.20 38.54 8.34
C ALA A 38 -66.16 37.46 8.70
N ILE A 39 -65.96 36.48 7.81
CA ILE A 39 -64.94 35.44 7.97
C ILE A 39 -63.53 36.06 7.86
N ASP A 40 -63.30 36.93 6.89
CA ASP A 40 -62.00 37.61 6.73
C ASP A 40 -61.67 38.53 7.91
N GLN A 41 -62.66 39.23 8.46
CA GLN A 41 -62.49 40.01 9.70
C GLN A 41 -62.19 39.12 10.91
N SER A 42 -62.83 37.96 11.01
CA SER A 42 -62.55 36.98 12.08
C SER A 42 -61.14 36.41 11.97
N ILE A 43 -60.69 36.06 10.75
CA ILE A 43 -59.33 35.59 10.48
C ILE A 43 -58.30 36.68 10.79
N PHE A 44 -58.57 37.93 10.41
CA PHE A 44 -57.69 39.05 10.71
C PHE A 44 -57.56 39.29 12.22
N ASN A 45 -58.67 39.24 12.96
CA ASN A 45 -58.66 39.38 14.41
C ASN A 45 -57.90 38.22 15.08
N HIS A 46 -58.11 36.99 14.61
CA HIS A 46 -57.37 35.82 15.10
C HIS A 46 -55.86 35.97 14.85
N ASN A 47 -55.45 36.38 13.65
CA ASN A 47 -54.04 36.61 13.33
C ASN A 47 -53.43 37.73 14.18
N LYS A 48 -54.21 38.77 14.50
CA LYS A 48 -53.77 39.84 15.39
C LYS A 48 -53.57 39.33 16.82
N GLU A 49 -54.44 38.44 17.29
CA GLU A 49 -54.28 37.79 18.59
C GLU A 49 -53.06 36.86 18.61
N THR A 50 -52.84 36.03 17.59
CA THR A 50 -51.67 35.15 17.52
C THR A 50 -50.37 35.94 17.48
N HIS A 51 -50.30 37.03 16.72
CA HIS A 51 -49.12 37.90 16.72
C HIS A 51 -48.91 38.64 18.05
N SER A 52 -49.98 38.99 18.75
CA SER A 52 -49.88 39.59 20.09
C SER A 52 -49.37 38.58 21.12
N ILE A 53 -49.78 37.31 21.01
CA ILE A 53 -49.31 36.21 21.84
C ILE A 53 -47.84 35.90 21.53
N GLU A 54 -47.45 35.85 20.26
CA GLU A 54 -46.06 35.68 19.83
C GLU A 54 -45.17 36.83 20.34
N ALA A 55 -45.64 38.07 20.23
CA ALA A 55 -44.93 39.23 20.75
C ALA A 55 -44.76 39.16 22.28
N ASN A 56 -45.81 38.75 23.02
CA ASN A 56 -45.73 38.54 24.47
C ASN A 56 -44.78 37.39 24.83
N ILE A 57 -44.79 36.28 24.08
CA ILE A 57 -43.86 35.16 24.27
C ILE A 57 -42.41 35.60 24.02
N ASN A 58 -42.18 36.44 23.02
CA ASN A 58 -40.85 36.97 22.72
C ASN A 58 -40.38 38.05 23.69
N GLN A 59 -41.30 38.76 24.35
CA GLN A 59 -41.01 39.72 25.41
C GLN A 59 -40.79 39.07 26.78
N LEU A 60 -41.25 37.83 26.99
CA LEU A 60 -40.86 37.06 28.16
C LEU A 60 -39.33 36.93 28.13
N PRO A 61 -38.60 37.39 29.17
CA PRO A 61 -37.17 37.21 29.23
C PRO A 61 -36.94 35.70 29.15
N SER A 62 -36.33 35.25 28.04
CA SER A 62 -36.00 33.86 27.77
C SER A 62 -35.55 33.24 29.07
N THR A 63 -36.38 32.37 29.64
CA THR A 63 -36.09 31.74 30.92
C THR A 63 -34.71 31.14 30.73
N ARG A 64 -33.73 31.68 31.48
CA ARG A 64 -32.32 31.32 31.36
C ARG A 64 -32.29 29.82 31.14
N THR A 65 -31.92 29.39 29.94
CA THR A 65 -31.77 27.97 29.64
C THR A 65 -30.92 27.44 30.77
N PHE A 66 -31.47 26.55 31.60
CA PHE A 66 -30.72 25.99 32.70
C PHE A 66 -29.60 25.19 32.06
N ILE A 67 -28.45 25.82 31.91
CA ILE A 67 -27.22 25.14 31.54
C ILE A 67 -26.79 24.47 32.82
N PRO A 68 -26.95 23.14 32.97
CA PRO A 68 -26.45 22.46 34.15
C PRO A 68 -24.97 22.85 34.32
N PRO A 69 -24.50 23.13 35.55
CA PRO A 69 -23.11 23.51 35.74
C PRO A 69 -22.24 22.44 35.09
N ARG A 70 -21.38 22.84 34.15
CA ARG A 70 -20.38 21.95 33.56
C ARG A 70 -19.57 21.39 34.72
N ARG A 71 -19.84 20.14 35.10
CA ARG A 71 -19.01 19.44 36.08
C ARG A 71 -17.60 19.46 35.52
N LYS A 72 -16.65 20.01 36.27
CA LYS A 72 -15.23 19.90 35.89
C LYS A 72 -14.96 18.41 35.71
N GLY A 73 -14.39 18.05 34.55
CA GLY A 73 -13.98 16.68 34.30
C GLY A 73 -13.03 16.19 35.40
N PRO A 74 -12.89 14.86 35.56
CA PRO A 74 -11.96 14.31 36.54
C PRO A 74 -10.57 14.92 36.38
N SER A 75 -9.85 15.12 37.48
CA SER A 75 -8.51 15.69 37.42
C SER A 75 -7.57 14.78 36.62
N ASN A 76 -6.55 15.34 35.96
CA ASN A 76 -5.57 14.53 35.22
C ASN A 76 -4.93 13.43 36.09
N ASN A 77 -4.77 13.69 37.39
CA ASN A 77 -4.25 12.73 38.36
C ASN A 77 -5.25 11.58 38.63
N GLU A 78 -6.54 11.88 38.73
CA GLU A 78 -7.60 10.87 38.83
C GLU A 78 -7.66 10.01 37.57
N VAL A 79 -7.59 10.62 36.38
CA VAL A 79 -7.58 9.88 35.11
C VAL A 79 -6.36 8.96 35.04
N LYS A 80 -5.17 9.44 35.40
CA LYS A 80 -3.94 8.63 35.43
C LYS A 80 -4.07 7.45 36.41
N ARG A 81 -4.60 7.70 37.61
CA ARG A 81 -4.81 6.66 38.62
C ARG A 81 -5.84 5.62 38.17
N ALA A 82 -6.96 6.06 37.62
CA ALA A 82 -8.00 5.19 37.10
C ALA A 82 -7.51 4.37 35.90
N PHE A 83 -6.70 4.97 35.03
CA PHE A 83 -6.07 4.28 33.90
C PHE A 83 -5.08 3.21 34.39
N GLY A 84 -4.21 3.53 35.35
CA GLY A 84 -3.30 2.54 35.95
C GLY A 84 -4.05 1.38 36.59
N MET A 85 -5.10 1.68 37.36
CA MET A 85 -5.96 0.66 37.97
C MET A 85 -6.66 -0.21 36.92
N LYS A 86 -7.17 0.39 35.82
CA LYS A 86 -7.77 -0.33 34.70
C LYS A 86 -6.78 -1.34 34.09
N TYR A 87 -5.53 -0.95 33.85
CA TYR A 87 -4.52 -1.86 33.30
C TYR A 87 -4.18 -2.99 34.26
N GLN A 88 -4.07 -2.69 35.55
CA GLN A 88 -3.80 -3.70 36.57
C GLN A 88 -4.93 -4.73 36.66
N VAL A 89 -6.19 -4.27 36.71
CA VAL A 89 -7.37 -5.16 36.71
C VAL A 89 -7.46 -5.94 35.41
N LYS A 90 -7.26 -5.29 34.26
CA LYS A 90 -7.27 -5.98 32.96
C LYS A 90 -6.21 -7.09 32.92
N ALA A 91 -4.98 -6.82 33.35
CA ALA A 91 -3.92 -7.81 33.34
C ALA A 91 -4.25 -9.05 34.18
N THR A 92 -4.99 -8.91 35.28
CA THR A 92 -5.34 -10.02 36.17
C THR A 92 -6.62 -10.75 35.77
N THR A 93 -7.65 -10.05 35.27
CA THR A 93 -8.98 -10.63 35.07
C THR A 93 -9.41 -10.83 33.62
N ASP A 94 -8.73 -10.23 32.63
CA ASP A 94 -9.17 -10.21 31.22
C ASP A 94 -9.18 -11.60 30.57
N LYS A 95 -8.34 -12.52 31.06
CA LYS A 95 -8.27 -13.91 30.59
C LYS A 95 -9.03 -14.91 31.46
N LEU A 96 -9.77 -14.44 32.47
CA LEU A 96 -10.57 -15.30 33.33
C LEU A 96 -11.89 -15.66 32.61
N GLY A 97 -12.32 -16.93 32.67
CA GLY A 97 -13.57 -17.40 32.07
C GLY A 97 -13.32 -18.50 31.05
N SER A 98 -13.74 -18.28 29.81
CA SER A 98 -13.57 -19.23 28.70
C SER A 98 -12.37 -18.87 27.83
N GLU A 99 -11.57 -19.86 27.45
CA GLU A 99 -10.58 -19.70 26.39
C GLU A 99 -11.28 -19.74 25.03
N ILE A 100 -11.14 -18.67 24.25
CA ILE A 100 -11.70 -18.60 22.91
C ILE A 100 -10.71 -19.31 21.97
N GLU A 101 -11.17 -20.32 21.25
CA GLU A 101 -10.41 -21.00 20.21
C GLU A 101 -9.87 -20.00 19.16
N PRO A 102 -8.76 -20.34 18.46
CA PRO A 102 -8.08 -19.42 17.56
C PRO A 102 -9.01 -18.93 16.44
N TYR A 103 -9.53 -17.72 16.61
CA TYR A 103 -10.23 -16.98 15.57
C TYR A 103 -9.23 -16.20 14.72
N TYR A 104 -9.59 -15.89 13.48
CA TYR A 104 -8.73 -15.09 12.62
C TYR A 104 -8.53 -13.67 13.19
N GLN A 105 -7.28 -13.31 13.46
CA GLN A 105 -6.89 -12.00 13.95
C GLN A 105 -6.16 -11.21 12.85
N PRO A 106 -6.71 -10.08 12.36
CA PRO A 106 -6.10 -9.31 11.27
C PRO A 106 -4.67 -8.82 11.55
N HIS A 107 -4.37 -8.48 12.81
CA HIS A 107 -3.06 -7.97 13.22
C HIS A 107 -1.99 -9.07 13.28
N GLN A 108 -2.39 -10.33 13.44
CA GLN A 108 -1.45 -11.45 13.57
C GLN A 108 -0.61 -11.63 12.31
N LEU A 109 -1.18 -11.45 11.12
CA LEU A 109 -0.45 -11.53 9.85
C LEU A 109 0.64 -10.46 9.69
N LEU A 110 0.50 -9.33 10.38
CA LEU A 110 1.51 -8.26 10.39
C LEU A 110 2.57 -8.48 11.48
N ILE A 111 2.18 -8.98 12.65
CA ILE A 111 3.10 -9.16 13.78
C ILE A 111 3.92 -10.44 13.63
N ASP A 112 3.25 -11.53 13.30
CA ASP A 112 3.83 -12.87 13.18
C ASP A 112 3.35 -13.54 11.89
N PRO A 113 3.93 -13.17 10.74
CA PRO A 113 3.62 -13.81 9.48
C PRO A 113 4.10 -15.27 9.45
N PRO A 114 3.36 -16.17 8.78
CA PRO A 114 3.70 -17.59 8.68
C PRO A 114 4.96 -17.80 7.84
N LYS A 115 5.66 -18.91 8.09
CA LYS A 115 6.80 -19.31 7.26
C LYS A 115 6.32 -19.89 5.93
N PRO A 116 7.17 -19.91 4.88
CA PRO A 116 6.82 -20.51 3.59
C PRO A 116 6.38 -21.99 3.66
N GLU A 117 6.90 -22.73 4.64
CA GLU A 117 6.58 -24.15 4.89
C GLU A 117 5.17 -24.31 5.49
N ASP A 118 4.77 -23.37 6.35
CA ASP A 118 3.51 -23.38 7.09
C ASP A 118 2.33 -22.85 6.25
N VAL A 119 2.57 -22.47 4.99
CA VAL A 119 1.50 -22.04 4.07
C VAL A 119 0.70 -23.26 3.63
N THR A 120 -0.54 -23.34 4.14
CA THR A 120 -1.52 -24.35 3.75
C THR A 120 -2.54 -23.80 2.75
N LEU A 121 -3.24 -24.70 2.05
CA LEU A 121 -4.29 -24.30 1.10
C LEU A 121 -5.47 -23.64 1.82
N GLU A 122 -5.77 -24.07 3.04
CA GLU A 122 -6.83 -23.51 3.88
C GLU A 122 -6.52 -22.06 4.25
N LEU A 123 -5.26 -21.75 4.56
CA LEU A 123 -4.83 -20.39 4.84
C LEU A 123 -4.99 -19.49 3.62
N LEU A 124 -4.54 -19.96 2.44
CA LEU A 124 -4.67 -19.22 1.19
C LEU A 124 -6.14 -19.03 0.77
N MET A 125 -6.98 -20.03 1.00
CA MET A 125 -8.42 -19.92 0.78
C MET A 125 -9.04 -18.89 1.73
N ALA A 126 -8.72 -18.97 3.02
CA ALA A 126 -9.20 -18.05 4.05
C ALA A 126 -8.71 -16.61 3.80
N SER A 127 -7.52 -16.44 3.23
CA SER A 127 -6.97 -15.14 2.83
C SER A 127 -7.55 -14.58 1.54
N GLN A 128 -8.52 -15.26 0.92
CA GLN A 128 -9.19 -14.85 -0.31
C GLN A 128 -8.27 -14.78 -1.53
N SER A 129 -7.15 -15.49 -1.53
CA SER A 129 -6.17 -15.48 -2.64
C SER A 129 -6.72 -16.09 -3.94
N HIS A 130 -7.73 -16.94 -3.86
CA HIS A 130 -8.34 -17.64 -4.99
C HIS A 130 -9.35 -16.80 -5.77
N LEU A 131 -9.76 -15.63 -5.26
CA LEU A 131 -10.75 -14.79 -5.91
C LEU A 131 -10.04 -13.90 -6.93
N GLY A 132 -10.22 -14.16 -8.23
CA GLY A 132 -9.75 -13.27 -9.27
C GLY A 132 -10.77 -12.21 -9.64
N HIS A 133 -10.63 -11.66 -10.85
CA HIS A 133 -11.53 -10.67 -11.42
C HIS A 133 -12.71 -11.30 -12.18
N ALA A 134 -13.67 -10.45 -12.56
CA ALA A 134 -14.83 -10.82 -13.35
C ALA A 134 -14.43 -11.41 -14.72
N THR A 135 -15.22 -12.33 -15.25
CA THR A 135 -14.92 -13.00 -16.55
C THR A 135 -14.80 -12.06 -17.74
N SER A 136 -15.37 -10.86 -17.64
CA SER A 136 -15.27 -9.82 -18.68
C SER A 136 -13.92 -9.09 -18.65
N LEU A 137 -13.25 -9.04 -17.50
CA LEU A 137 -11.98 -8.35 -17.26
C LEU A 137 -10.90 -9.40 -17.00
N TRP A 138 -10.60 -10.20 -18.02
CA TRP A 138 -9.61 -11.27 -17.92
C TRP A 138 -8.53 -11.14 -18.99
N ASN A 139 -7.30 -11.50 -18.64
CA ASN A 139 -6.20 -11.63 -19.59
C ASN A 139 -6.04 -13.10 -20.00
N PRO A 140 -6.21 -13.46 -21.29
CA PRO A 140 -6.06 -14.83 -21.76
C PRO A 140 -4.69 -15.47 -21.45
N MET A 141 -3.62 -14.67 -21.30
CA MET A 141 -2.29 -15.18 -20.96
C MET A 141 -2.22 -15.85 -19.59
N ASN A 142 -3.17 -15.52 -18.69
CA ASN A 142 -3.29 -16.11 -17.35
C ASN A 142 -4.17 -17.35 -17.28
N GLN A 143 -4.69 -17.84 -18.41
CA GLN A 143 -5.57 -19.00 -18.44
C GLN A 143 -5.00 -20.21 -17.68
N ARG A 144 -3.67 -20.40 -17.70
CA ARG A 144 -2.97 -21.50 -17.02
C ARG A 144 -3.09 -21.49 -15.48
N TYR A 145 -3.40 -20.36 -14.86
CA TYR A 145 -3.52 -20.24 -13.40
C TYR A 145 -4.96 -20.36 -12.91
N ILE A 146 -5.93 -20.20 -13.83
CA ILE A 146 -7.36 -20.21 -13.52
C ILE A 146 -7.82 -21.66 -13.37
N PHE A 147 -8.43 -21.96 -12.22
CA PHE A 147 -9.05 -23.25 -11.94
C PHE A 147 -10.42 -23.40 -12.61
N GLY A 148 -11.22 -22.33 -12.59
CA GLY A 148 -12.57 -22.34 -13.17
C GLY A 148 -13.28 -21.01 -12.99
N VAL A 149 -14.59 -21.00 -13.24
CA VAL A 149 -15.46 -19.82 -13.09
C VAL A 149 -16.58 -20.15 -12.13
N ARG A 150 -16.84 -19.26 -11.18
CA ARG A 150 -17.98 -19.36 -10.25
C ARG A 150 -18.49 -17.96 -9.96
N GLN A 151 -19.81 -17.79 -9.94
CA GLN A 151 -20.46 -16.50 -9.66
C GLN A 151 -19.98 -15.35 -10.58
N GLY A 152 -19.61 -15.66 -11.83
CA GLY A 152 -19.13 -14.66 -12.79
C GLY A 152 -17.69 -14.15 -12.55
N ILE A 153 -16.95 -14.79 -11.65
CA ILE A 153 -15.56 -14.46 -11.30
C ILE A 153 -14.67 -15.67 -11.62
N HIS A 154 -13.44 -15.40 -12.06
CA HIS A 154 -12.41 -16.43 -12.22
C HIS A 154 -11.85 -16.86 -10.87
N ILE A 155 -11.83 -18.17 -10.63
CA ILE A 155 -11.18 -18.75 -9.46
C ILE A 155 -9.75 -19.13 -9.84
N ILE A 156 -8.78 -18.60 -9.10
CA ILE A 156 -7.36 -18.96 -9.23
C ILE A 156 -7.11 -20.28 -8.50
N SER A 157 -6.32 -21.17 -9.11
CA SER A 157 -5.97 -22.45 -8.51
C SER A 157 -5.02 -22.26 -7.31
N LEU A 158 -5.48 -22.62 -6.11
CA LEU A 158 -4.71 -22.48 -4.88
C LEU A 158 -3.42 -23.32 -4.87
N GLU A 159 -3.43 -24.46 -5.54
CA GLU A 159 -2.23 -25.31 -5.69
C GLU A 159 -1.15 -24.59 -6.50
N THR A 160 -1.55 -23.91 -7.58
CA THR A 160 -0.61 -23.13 -8.39
C THR A 160 -0.12 -21.92 -7.60
N THR A 161 -0.98 -21.23 -6.88
CA THR A 161 -0.61 -20.14 -5.95
C THR A 161 0.42 -20.60 -4.93
N ALA A 162 0.18 -21.71 -4.23
CA ALA A 162 1.08 -22.22 -3.21
C ALA A 162 2.45 -22.62 -3.78
N ALA A 163 2.47 -23.28 -4.95
CA ALA A 163 3.73 -23.68 -5.60
C ALA A 163 4.57 -22.47 -6.03
N HIS A 164 3.93 -21.44 -6.62
CA HIS A 164 4.63 -20.22 -7.05
C HIS A 164 5.07 -19.37 -5.86
N LEU A 165 4.27 -19.27 -4.80
CA LEU A 165 4.65 -18.58 -3.57
C LEU A 165 5.87 -19.22 -2.90
N ARG A 166 5.92 -20.56 -2.79
CA ARG A 166 7.09 -21.28 -2.26
C ARG A 166 8.32 -21.09 -3.14
N ARG A 167 8.15 -21.07 -4.47
CA ARG A 167 9.24 -20.77 -5.42
C ARG A 167 9.78 -19.35 -5.21
N ALA A 168 8.90 -18.36 -5.14
CA ALA A 168 9.27 -16.96 -4.92
C ALA A 168 9.96 -16.78 -3.56
N ALA A 169 9.44 -17.41 -2.49
CA ALA A 169 10.07 -17.40 -1.17
C ALA A 169 11.51 -17.93 -1.22
N LYS A 170 11.76 -19.02 -1.95
CA LYS A 170 13.12 -19.57 -2.12
C LYS A 170 14.06 -18.61 -2.86
N VAL A 171 13.55 -17.86 -3.84
CA VAL A 171 14.33 -16.83 -4.55
C VAL A 171 14.67 -15.68 -3.61
N VAL A 172 13.70 -15.17 -2.84
CA VAL A 172 13.92 -14.11 -1.83
C VAL A 172 14.95 -14.54 -0.79
N GLU A 173 14.82 -15.77 -0.27
CA GLU A 173 15.79 -16.35 0.67
C GLU A 173 17.19 -16.44 0.06
N GLY A 174 17.29 -16.87 -1.20
CA GLY A 174 18.55 -16.96 -1.92
C GLY A 174 19.22 -15.59 -2.14
N VAL A 175 18.47 -14.58 -2.53
CA VAL A 175 19.00 -13.21 -2.72
C VAL A 175 19.45 -12.63 -1.38
N ALA A 176 18.65 -12.77 -0.32
CA ALA A 176 19.03 -12.35 1.03
C ALA A 176 20.29 -13.06 1.54
N TYR A 177 20.43 -14.37 1.27
CA TYR A 177 21.61 -15.15 1.66
C TYR A 177 22.91 -14.64 1.00
N HIS A 178 22.83 -14.17 -0.24
CA HIS A 178 23.96 -13.55 -0.95
C HIS A 178 24.10 -12.05 -0.66
N GLY A 179 23.34 -11.50 0.30
CA GLY A 179 23.42 -10.08 0.66
C GLY A 179 22.93 -9.11 -0.41
N GLY A 180 22.05 -9.57 -1.31
CA GLY A 180 21.47 -8.71 -2.33
C GLY A 180 20.40 -7.77 -1.78
N LEU A 181 20.22 -6.63 -2.45
CA LEU A 181 19.25 -5.61 -2.06
C LEU A 181 17.85 -5.96 -2.56
N ILE A 182 16.92 -6.21 -1.64
CA ILE A 182 15.52 -6.52 -1.96
C ILE A 182 14.67 -5.26 -1.78
N LEU A 183 13.85 -4.94 -2.79
CA LEU A 183 12.90 -3.84 -2.74
C LEU A 183 11.46 -4.38 -2.78
N PHE A 184 10.71 -4.16 -1.69
CA PHE A 184 9.27 -4.44 -1.64
C PHE A 184 8.46 -3.23 -2.10
N VAL A 185 7.54 -3.44 -3.02
CA VAL A 185 6.71 -2.38 -3.61
C VAL A 185 5.24 -2.73 -3.48
N GLY A 186 4.46 -1.79 -2.97
CA GLY A 186 3.00 -1.86 -3.02
C GLY A 186 2.38 -0.49 -2.82
N THR A 187 1.68 0.02 -3.83
CA THR A 187 1.23 1.41 -3.88
C THR A 187 -0.24 1.59 -3.54
N ARG A 188 -0.98 0.50 -3.30
CA ARG A 188 -2.40 0.58 -2.92
C ARG A 188 -2.57 1.01 -1.46
N ALA A 189 -3.66 1.73 -1.20
CA ALA A 189 -4.00 2.17 0.15
C ALA A 189 -4.14 0.96 1.11
N GLY A 190 -3.50 1.03 2.28
CA GLY A 190 -3.52 -0.03 3.28
C GLY A 190 -2.41 -1.08 3.16
N GLN A 191 -1.66 -1.13 2.05
CA GLN A 191 -0.52 -2.06 1.92
C GLN A 191 0.74 -1.60 2.69
N GLY A 192 0.86 -0.30 2.98
CA GLY A 192 2.03 0.30 3.63
C GLY A 192 2.57 -0.46 4.85
N PRO A 193 1.76 -0.74 5.89
CA PRO A 193 2.23 -1.46 7.09
C PRO A 193 2.80 -2.85 6.78
N CYS A 194 2.24 -3.54 5.79
CA CYS A 194 2.67 -4.87 5.41
C CYS A 194 4.04 -4.84 4.70
N ILE A 195 4.22 -3.90 3.77
CA ILE A 195 5.46 -3.73 3.01
C ILE A 195 6.60 -3.31 3.94
N VAL A 196 6.33 -2.35 4.84
CA VAL A 196 7.31 -1.88 5.83
C VAL A 196 7.76 -3.04 6.72
N LYS A 197 6.81 -3.87 7.18
CA LYS A 197 7.15 -5.05 7.99
C LYS A 197 7.97 -6.07 7.21
N ALA A 198 7.60 -6.37 5.96
CA ALA A 198 8.33 -7.31 5.12
C ALA A 198 9.78 -6.85 4.88
N ALA A 199 9.96 -5.57 4.59
CA ALA A 199 11.28 -4.96 4.42
C ALA A 199 12.10 -4.94 5.73
N GLU A 200 11.45 -4.70 6.88
CA GLU A 200 12.11 -4.79 8.20
C GLU A 200 12.63 -6.21 8.46
N LEU A 201 11.83 -7.24 8.17
CA LEU A 201 12.20 -8.64 8.36
C LEU A 201 13.38 -9.06 7.46
N SER A 202 13.39 -8.62 6.20
CA SER A 202 14.44 -8.98 5.25
C SER A 202 15.66 -8.05 5.26
N GLN A 203 15.65 -7.00 6.09
CA GLN A 203 16.59 -5.87 6.05
C GLN A 203 16.70 -5.23 4.65
N GLY A 204 15.57 -5.13 3.96
CA GLY A 204 15.47 -4.58 2.61
C GLY A 204 14.91 -3.16 2.57
N CYS A 205 14.63 -2.70 1.36
CA CYS A 205 13.95 -1.44 1.09
C CYS A 205 12.44 -1.66 0.90
N HIS A 206 11.66 -0.62 1.17
CA HIS A 206 10.23 -0.60 0.90
C HIS A 206 9.84 0.64 0.10
N LEU A 207 8.77 0.51 -0.69
CA LEU A 207 8.11 1.58 -1.39
C LEU A 207 6.60 1.41 -1.25
N PHE A 208 5.96 2.35 -0.56
CA PHE A 208 4.50 2.40 -0.43
C PHE A 208 3.86 3.59 -1.14
N GLU A 209 4.67 4.55 -1.58
CA GLU A 209 4.23 5.70 -2.39
C GLU A 209 4.36 5.40 -3.88
N LYS A 210 3.79 6.26 -4.70
CA LYS A 210 3.86 6.14 -6.16
C LYS A 210 5.32 6.13 -6.63
N TRP A 211 5.67 5.14 -7.45
CA TRP A 211 6.97 5.06 -8.10
C TRP A 211 7.27 6.32 -8.91
N ILE A 212 8.48 6.86 -8.75
CA ILE A 212 8.98 7.98 -9.56
C ILE A 212 9.60 7.36 -10.83
N PRO A 213 9.03 7.59 -12.02
CA PRO A 213 9.60 7.07 -13.26
C PRO A 213 11.03 7.56 -13.45
N GLY A 214 11.92 6.64 -13.83
CA GLY A 214 13.34 6.91 -14.00
C GLY A 214 14.18 6.62 -12.77
N SER A 215 13.62 6.16 -11.64
CA SER A 215 14.39 5.89 -10.44
C SER A 215 15.46 4.79 -10.62
N ILE A 216 15.32 3.88 -11.59
CA ILE A 216 16.36 2.89 -11.93
C ILE A 216 17.17 3.35 -13.15
N THR A 217 16.50 3.83 -14.20
CA THR A 217 17.17 4.20 -15.46
C THR A 217 17.95 5.52 -15.38
N ASN A 218 17.46 6.48 -14.60
CA ASN A 218 18.05 7.79 -14.32
C ASN A 218 18.30 7.96 -12.80
N GLY A 219 18.68 6.86 -12.13
CA GLY A 219 18.88 6.81 -10.69
C GLY A 219 19.89 7.84 -10.19
N ASP A 220 20.95 8.11 -10.94
CA ASP A 220 22.00 9.08 -10.56
C ASP A 220 21.47 10.50 -10.35
N GLN A 221 20.39 10.90 -11.03
CA GLN A 221 19.78 12.23 -10.86
C GLN A 221 18.72 12.23 -9.77
N ILE A 222 17.88 11.19 -9.71
CA ILE A 222 16.75 11.12 -8.77
C ILE A 222 17.23 10.79 -7.36
N LEU A 223 18.19 9.87 -7.24
CA LEU A 223 18.76 9.39 -5.98
C LEU A 223 20.06 10.10 -5.61
N ALA A 224 20.44 11.17 -6.32
CA ALA A 224 21.68 11.93 -6.09
C ALA A 224 21.88 12.39 -4.63
N LYS A 225 20.77 12.65 -3.92
CA LYS A 225 20.79 13.14 -2.53
C LYS A 225 20.80 12.01 -1.50
N CYS A 226 20.62 10.76 -1.92
CA CYS A 226 20.57 9.61 -1.03
C CYS A 226 22.01 9.20 -0.65
N GLY A 227 22.26 9.04 0.64
CA GLY A 227 23.56 8.54 1.13
C GLY A 227 23.70 7.03 0.92
N ILE A 228 24.86 6.60 0.48
CA ILE A 228 25.25 5.19 0.36
C ILE A 228 26.17 4.85 1.53
N LYS A 229 26.09 3.60 2.02
CA LYS A 229 26.90 3.10 3.12
C LYS A 229 27.64 1.84 2.69
N ALA A 230 28.91 1.74 3.06
CA ALA A 230 29.69 0.51 2.89
C ALA A 230 29.56 -0.35 4.14
N VAL A 231 29.16 -1.60 3.96
CA VAL A 231 28.93 -2.55 5.05
C VAL A 231 29.83 -3.77 4.93
N ASP A 232 30.23 -4.32 6.07
CA ASP A 232 30.95 -5.59 6.19
C ASP A 232 29.99 -6.80 6.17
N MET A 233 30.53 -8.01 6.21
CA MET A 233 29.79 -9.28 6.28
C MET A 233 28.82 -9.41 7.47
N HIS A 234 28.98 -8.59 8.52
CA HIS A 234 28.10 -8.52 9.69
C HIS A 234 27.18 -7.30 9.68
N ASP A 235 27.00 -6.64 8.54
CA ASP A 235 26.22 -5.41 8.36
C ASP A 235 26.72 -4.21 9.20
N LYS A 236 27.99 -4.25 9.62
CA LYS A 236 28.63 -3.12 10.31
C LYS A 236 29.16 -2.14 9.29
N GLU A 237 28.91 -0.86 9.52
CA GLU A 237 29.43 0.22 8.68
C GLU A 237 30.96 0.27 8.79
N VAL A 238 31.63 0.38 7.64
CA VAL A 238 33.10 0.45 7.55
C VAL A 238 33.51 1.85 7.09
N ASP A 239 34.28 2.53 7.93
CA ASP A 239 34.82 3.85 7.64
C ASP A 239 35.97 3.78 6.63
N GLY A 240 36.16 4.83 5.83
CA GLY A 240 37.26 4.94 4.85
C GLY A 240 36.86 4.68 3.39
N TYR A 241 35.56 4.60 3.10
CA TYR A 241 35.02 4.53 1.74
C TYR A 241 34.36 5.84 1.27
N GLU A 242 34.41 6.91 2.05
CA GLU A 242 33.62 8.13 1.81
C GLU A 242 33.93 8.78 0.47
N GLU A 243 35.22 8.85 0.10
CA GLU A 243 35.64 9.40 -1.20
C GLU A 243 35.13 8.57 -2.38
N LYS A 244 35.15 7.24 -2.24
CA LYS A 244 34.70 6.32 -3.30
C LYS A 244 33.19 6.28 -3.41
N ILE A 245 32.48 6.45 -2.28
CA ILE A 245 31.03 6.50 -2.23
C ILE A 245 30.49 7.75 -2.94
N MET A 246 31.20 8.89 -2.86
CA MET A 246 30.80 10.11 -3.56
C MET A 246 30.78 9.95 -5.09
N ASP A 247 31.70 9.15 -5.63
CA ASP A 247 31.80 8.86 -7.07
C ASP A 247 30.94 7.66 -7.50
N TRP A 248 30.23 7.00 -6.57
CA TRP A 248 29.46 5.79 -6.84
C TRP A 248 28.11 6.12 -7.49
N SER A 249 27.73 5.37 -8.52
CA SER A 249 26.41 5.46 -9.14
C SER A 249 25.30 5.02 -8.19
N ALA A 250 24.07 5.44 -8.46
CA ALA A 250 22.91 5.05 -7.67
C ALA A 250 22.77 3.52 -7.57
N LEU A 251 22.50 3.04 -6.35
CA LEU A 251 22.29 1.61 -6.10
C LEU A 251 21.02 1.11 -6.78
N LYS A 252 21.13 -0.04 -7.43
CA LYS A 252 20.01 -0.75 -8.04
C LYS A 252 19.62 -1.93 -7.14
N PRO A 253 18.31 -2.23 -7.00
CA PRO A 253 17.89 -3.42 -6.29
C PRO A 253 18.28 -4.67 -7.09
N ASP A 254 18.67 -5.72 -6.38
CA ASP A 254 18.96 -7.04 -6.97
C ASP A 254 17.69 -7.88 -7.15
N LEU A 255 16.63 -7.56 -6.40
CA LEU A 255 15.32 -8.19 -6.51
C LEU A 255 14.23 -7.19 -6.19
N VAL A 256 13.21 -7.12 -7.04
CA VAL A 256 12.01 -6.30 -6.79
C VAL A 256 10.81 -7.22 -6.57
N VAL A 257 10.09 -7.00 -5.47
CA VAL A 257 8.84 -7.70 -5.15
C VAL A 257 7.70 -6.70 -5.27
N CYS A 258 6.88 -6.82 -6.32
CA CYS A 258 5.76 -5.94 -6.59
C CYS A 258 4.43 -6.62 -6.23
N LEU A 259 3.68 -6.01 -5.32
CA LEU A 259 2.40 -6.54 -4.83
C LEU A 259 1.20 -6.13 -5.70
N ASN A 260 1.35 -5.09 -6.51
CA ASN A 260 0.34 -4.62 -7.44
C ASN A 260 0.98 -4.20 -8.79
N PRO A 261 1.25 -5.19 -9.66
CA PRO A 261 1.92 -4.99 -10.95
C PRO A 261 1.18 -4.07 -11.92
N LEU A 262 -0.17 -4.13 -11.93
CA LEU A 262 -1.00 -3.41 -12.90
C LEU A 262 -0.80 -1.89 -12.82
N GLU A 263 -0.75 -1.33 -11.61
CA GLU A 263 -0.55 0.11 -11.42
C GLU A 263 0.92 0.54 -11.53
N ASN A 264 1.85 -0.40 -11.37
CA ASN A 264 3.30 -0.13 -11.33
C ASN A 264 4.05 -0.73 -12.54
N TYR A 265 3.41 -0.79 -13.71
CA TYR A 265 4.05 -1.30 -14.93
C TYR A 265 5.38 -0.60 -15.26
N ILE A 266 5.47 0.72 -15.05
CA ILE A 266 6.68 1.51 -15.34
C ILE A 266 7.89 1.00 -14.54
N LEU A 267 7.70 0.67 -13.26
CA LEU A 267 8.74 0.07 -12.42
C LEU A 267 9.21 -1.27 -13.01
N LEU A 268 8.27 -2.14 -13.38
CA LEU A 268 8.59 -3.46 -13.93
C LEU A 268 9.30 -3.36 -15.27
N HIS A 269 8.89 -2.40 -16.11
CA HIS A 269 9.55 -2.12 -17.38
C HIS A 269 10.99 -1.62 -17.17
N GLU A 270 11.23 -0.71 -16.22
CA GLU A 270 12.59 -0.27 -15.87
C GLU A 270 13.46 -1.41 -15.32
N CYS A 271 12.88 -2.34 -14.54
CA CYS A 271 13.56 -3.54 -14.07
C CYS A 271 13.97 -4.43 -15.25
N GLY A 272 13.07 -4.64 -16.21
CA GLY A 272 13.35 -5.40 -17.43
C GLY A 272 14.49 -4.81 -18.26
N LEU A 273 14.55 -3.48 -18.42
CA LEU A 273 15.65 -2.80 -19.12
C LEU A 273 17.01 -2.93 -18.40
N ASN A 274 17.00 -3.11 -17.08
CA ASN A 274 18.21 -3.21 -16.26
C ASN A 274 18.55 -4.64 -15.85
N ASN A 275 17.85 -5.66 -16.39
CA ASN A 275 18.02 -7.08 -16.06
C ASN A 275 17.85 -7.39 -14.55
N ILE A 276 16.95 -6.67 -13.88
CA ILE A 276 16.63 -6.92 -12.46
C ILE A 276 15.49 -7.95 -12.39
N PRO A 277 15.67 -9.08 -11.69
CA PRO A 277 14.61 -10.07 -11.54
C PRO A 277 13.47 -9.50 -10.69
N THR A 278 12.25 -9.86 -11.05
CA THR A 278 11.04 -9.35 -10.39
C THR A 278 10.11 -10.49 -9.96
N ILE A 279 9.53 -10.34 -8.77
CA ILE A 279 8.44 -11.16 -8.26
C ILE A 279 7.18 -10.30 -8.27
N GLY A 280 6.07 -10.83 -8.77
CA GLY A 280 4.80 -10.10 -8.86
C GLY A 280 3.61 -10.91 -8.40
N VAL A 281 2.69 -10.29 -7.66
CA VAL A 281 1.35 -10.87 -7.44
C VAL A 281 0.52 -10.63 -8.70
N ILE A 282 0.20 -11.71 -9.41
CA ILE A 282 -0.53 -11.65 -10.68
C ILE A 282 -1.98 -12.05 -10.43
N ASP A 283 -2.91 -11.10 -10.57
CA ASP A 283 -4.33 -11.42 -10.69
C ASP A 283 -4.66 -11.77 -12.16
N THR A 284 -5.84 -12.33 -12.39
CA THR A 284 -6.41 -12.82 -13.64
C THR A 284 -6.45 -11.79 -14.79
N ASP A 285 -6.41 -10.49 -14.52
CA ASP A 285 -6.36 -9.41 -15.50
C ASP A 285 -4.94 -8.90 -15.79
N ALA A 286 -3.99 -9.07 -14.86
CA ALA A 286 -2.60 -8.65 -15.01
C ALA A 286 -1.81 -9.55 -15.99
N ASP A 287 -0.80 -9.02 -16.70
CA ASP A 287 0.02 -9.85 -17.59
C ASP A 287 1.14 -10.56 -16.81
N PRO A 288 1.22 -11.90 -16.86
CA PRO A 288 2.26 -12.64 -16.13
C PRO A 288 3.65 -12.49 -16.74
N THR A 289 3.78 -11.97 -17.96
CA THR A 289 5.05 -11.81 -18.67
C THR A 289 5.85 -10.60 -18.17
N TRP A 290 5.22 -9.67 -17.45
CA TRP A 290 5.90 -8.49 -16.89
C TRP A 290 6.85 -8.82 -15.74
N VAL A 291 6.72 -10.02 -15.16
CA VAL A 291 7.54 -10.43 -14.01
C VAL A 291 8.25 -11.75 -14.25
N THR A 292 9.43 -11.90 -13.64
CA THR A 292 10.23 -13.13 -13.75
C THR A 292 9.58 -14.29 -12.99
N TYR A 293 9.05 -14.01 -11.80
CA TYR A 293 8.45 -14.99 -10.90
C TYR A 293 7.03 -14.56 -10.52
N PRO A 294 6.00 -14.96 -11.29
CA PRO A 294 4.62 -14.62 -11.01
C PRO A 294 4.08 -15.45 -9.84
N ILE A 295 3.31 -14.83 -8.96
CA ILE A 295 2.53 -15.48 -7.90
C ILE A 295 1.05 -15.26 -8.24
N PRO A 296 0.36 -16.26 -8.81
CA PRO A 296 -1.05 -16.08 -9.18
C PRO A 296 -1.90 -16.00 -7.91
N ALA A 297 -2.45 -14.83 -7.62
CA ALA A 297 -3.30 -14.60 -6.45
C ALA A 297 -4.07 -13.28 -6.59
N ASN A 298 -5.12 -13.14 -5.79
CA ASN A 298 -5.87 -11.89 -5.61
C ASN A 298 -4.97 -10.77 -5.06
N ASP A 299 -4.82 -9.68 -5.81
CA ASP A 299 -4.06 -8.49 -5.38
C ASP A 299 -4.94 -7.41 -4.69
N ASP A 300 -6.27 -7.48 -4.85
CA ASP A 300 -7.25 -6.57 -4.23
C ASP A 300 -7.46 -6.86 -2.73
N SER A 301 -7.36 -8.13 -2.33
CA SER A 301 -7.51 -8.51 -0.93
C SER A 301 -6.27 -8.14 -0.13
N LEU A 302 -6.40 -7.13 0.76
CA LEU A 302 -5.35 -6.77 1.71
C LEU A 302 -4.90 -7.97 2.56
N ARG A 303 -5.80 -8.90 2.89
CA ARG A 303 -5.47 -10.11 3.66
C ARG A 303 -4.57 -11.04 2.84
N CYS A 304 -4.84 -11.22 1.55
CA CYS A 304 -4.01 -12.00 0.66
C CYS A 304 -2.60 -11.40 0.56
N ILE A 305 -2.53 -10.10 0.30
CA ILE A 305 -1.26 -9.38 0.21
C ILE A 305 -0.47 -9.46 1.52
N GLN A 306 -1.13 -9.35 2.67
CA GLN A 306 -0.50 -9.52 3.99
C GLN A 306 0.14 -10.89 4.17
N VAL A 307 -0.54 -11.96 3.77
CA VAL A 307 0.03 -13.31 3.81
C VAL A 307 1.24 -13.41 2.88
N ILE A 308 1.11 -12.97 1.62
CA ILE A 308 2.18 -13.10 0.62
C ILE A 308 3.42 -12.32 1.03
N ALA A 309 3.29 -11.02 1.31
CA ALA A 309 4.42 -10.18 1.70
C ALA A 309 5.00 -10.60 3.06
N GLY A 310 4.17 -11.05 4.01
CA GLY A 310 4.62 -11.64 5.27
C GLY A 310 5.49 -12.89 5.06
N VAL A 311 5.04 -13.83 4.22
CA VAL A 311 5.76 -15.06 3.88
C VAL A 311 7.09 -14.76 3.18
N LEU A 312 7.09 -13.83 2.22
CA LEU A 312 8.30 -13.40 1.54
C LEU A 312 9.28 -12.67 2.49
N GLY A 313 8.75 -11.84 3.40
CA GLY A 313 9.54 -11.20 4.46
C GLY A 313 10.21 -12.22 5.38
N ARG A 314 9.47 -13.25 5.83
CA ARG A 314 10.02 -14.37 6.62
C ARG A 314 11.08 -15.17 5.86
N ALA A 315 10.90 -15.36 4.56
CA ALA A 315 11.90 -16.02 3.72
C ALA A 315 13.20 -15.20 3.64
N GLY A 316 13.08 -13.88 3.48
CA GLY A 316 14.21 -12.95 3.54
C GLY A 316 14.93 -13.00 4.89
N GLU A 317 14.19 -12.93 6.00
CA GLU A 317 14.73 -13.05 7.36
C GLU A 317 15.51 -14.36 7.57
N SER A 318 14.96 -15.48 7.11
CA SER A 318 15.65 -16.79 7.11
C SER A 318 16.97 -16.74 6.33
N GLY A 319 16.96 -16.13 5.14
CA GLY A 319 18.15 -15.95 4.30
C GLY A 319 19.23 -15.09 4.98
N GLN A 320 18.82 -13.96 5.57
CA GLN A 320 19.72 -13.08 6.32
C GLN A 320 20.34 -13.77 7.52
N LYS A 321 19.54 -14.53 8.29
CA LYS A 321 20.03 -15.30 9.42
C LYS A 321 21.08 -16.33 8.99
N LYS A 322 20.84 -17.04 7.88
CA LYS A 322 21.81 -17.99 7.31
C LYS A 322 23.09 -17.29 6.83
N ARG A 323 22.99 -16.09 6.28
CA ARG A 323 24.14 -15.27 5.88
C ARG A 323 24.99 -14.87 7.10
N LEU A 324 24.36 -14.37 8.17
CA LEU A 324 25.07 -13.99 9.40
C LEU A 324 25.75 -15.19 10.06
N GLN A 325 25.09 -16.36 10.09
CA GLN A 325 25.71 -17.60 10.56
C GLN A 325 26.91 -18.03 9.70
N ALA A 326 26.81 -17.89 8.37
CA ALA A 326 27.95 -18.16 7.49
C ALA A 326 29.11 -17.17 7.75
N ALA A 327 28.81 -15.90 7.99
CA ALA A 327 29.80 -14.89 8.36
C ALA A 327 30.49 -15.20 9.70
N GLU A 328 29.75 -15.68 10.72
CA GLU A 328 30.34 -16.16 11.99
C GLU A 328 31.32 -17.31 11.79
N THR A 329 31.05 -18.20 10.81
CA THR A 329 32.00 -19.26 10.42
C THR A 329 33.15 -18.78 9.52
N GLY A 330 33.21 -17.49 9.19
CA GLY A 330 34.23 -16.89 8.32
C GLY A 330 34.00 -17.11 6.83
N LYS A 331 32.83 -17.60 6.41
CA LYS A 331 32.48 -17.81 5.00
C LYS A 331 31.69 -16.61 4.46
N VAL A 332 32.33 -15.81 3.62
CA VAL A 332 31.65 -14.72 2.89
C VAL A 332 30.86 -15.31 1.72
N THR A 333 29.56 -15.01 1.64
CA THR A 333 28.64 -15.56 0.63
C THR A 333 28.63 -14.78 -0.69
N TRP A 334 29.20 -13.59 -0.71
CA TRP A 334 29.18 -12.66 -1.84
C TRP A 334 30.58 -12.12 -2.16
N LEU A 335 30.72 -11.59 -3.36
CA LEU A 335 31.96 -10.96 -3.83
C LEU A 335 31.79 -9.44 -3.78
N PRO A 336 32.83 -8.69 -3.41
CA PRO A 336 32.76 -7.23 -3.38
C PRO A 336 32.44 -6.69 -4.79
N PRO A 337 31.62 -5.63 -4.90
CA PRO A 337 31.29 -5.03 -6.17
C PRO A 337 32.55 -4.49 -6.86
N THR A 338 32.58 -4.58 -8.19
CA THR A 338 33.69 -4.12 -9.02
C THR A 338 33.95 -2.63 -8.79
N GLY A 339 35.17 -2.28 -8.39
CA GLY A 339 35.57 -0.87 -8.17
C GLY A 339 35.63 -0.42 -6.71
N LEU A 340 35.08 -1.18 -5.75
CA LEU A 340 35.11 -0.78 -4.33
C LEU A 340 36.53 -0.82 -3.74
N GLY A 341 37.32 -1.85 -4.09
CA GLY A 341 38.71 -2.02 -3.64
C GLY A 341 38.86 -2.10 -2.11
N LYS A 342 40.07 -1.85 -1.59
CA LYS A 342 40.33 -1.81 -0.13
C LYS A 342 39.92 -0.45 0.48
N PRO A 343 39.57 -0.39 1.78
CA PRO A 343 39.28 0.87 2.46
C PRO A 343 40.54 1.72 2.57
N LYS A 344 40.40 3.06 2.53
CA LYS A 344 41.54 3.96 2.79
C LYS A 344 41.84 4.02 4.28
N THR A 345 43.01 3.49 4.66
CA THR A 345 43.49 3.50 6.04
C THR A 345 43.79 4.93 6.50
N ALA A 346 43.74 5.17 7.82
CA ALA A 346 44.16 6.45 8.38
C ALA A 346 45.63 6.81 8.04
N GLU A 347 46.49 5.79 7.89
CA GLU A 347 47.88 5.97 7.45
C GLU A 347 47.98 6.40 5.98
N ASP A 348 47.16 5.85 5.10
CA ASP A 348 47.11 6.24 3.69
C ASP A 348 46.65 7.69 3.55
N ARG A 349 45.64 8.10 4.34
CA ARG A 349 45.19 9.49 4.43
C ARG A 349 46.30 10.43 4.93
N ARG A 350 47.10 10.01 5.92
CA ARG A 350 48.26 10.77 6.41
C ARG A 350 49.34 10.91 5.34
N ARG A 351 49.68 9.83 4.63
CA ARG A 351 50.63 9.84 3.51
C ARG A 351 50.17 10.74 2.38
N GLU A 352 48.89 10.69 1.98
CA GLU A 352 48.33 11.57 0.95
C GLU A 352 48.36 13.05 1.39
N ALA A 353 48.06 13.34 2.66
CA ALA A 353 48.14 14.70 3.20
C ALA A 353 49.58 15.23 3.24
N GLU A 354 50.54 14.38 3.61
CA GLU A 354 51.98 14.70 3.54
C GLU A 354 52.41 14.96 2.10
N ILE A 355 52.10 14.08 1.15
CA ILE A 355 52.41 14.26 -0.27
C ILE A 355 51.80 15.56 -0.80
N LYS A 356 50.57 15.89 -0.42
CA LYS A 356 49.88 17.14 -0.81
C LYS A 356 50.56 18.37 -0.21
N LYS A 357 51.06 18.27 1.04
CA LYS A 357 51.85 19.33 1.69
C LYS A 357 53.20 19.50 1.01
N THR A 358 53.89 18.42 0.66
CA THR A 358 55.17 18.44 -0.06
C THR A 358 55.02 18.99 -1.47
N LYS A 359 53.97 18.59 -2.22
CA LYS A 359 53.65 19.17 -3.54
C LYS A 359 53.36 20.67 -3.47
N ARG A 360 52.62 21.13 -2.44
CA ARG A 360 52.40 22.56 -2.19
C ARG A 360 53.69 23.31 -1.87
N GLN A 361 54.61 22.70 -1.13
CA GLN A 361 55.92 23.28 -0.82
C GLN A 361 56.85 23.33 -2.04
N LEU A 362 56.75 22.35 -2.94
CA LEU A 362 57.53 22.28 -4.18
C LEU A 362 56.97 23.15 -5.32
N GLY A 363 55.87 23.88 -5.11
CA GLY A 363 55.33 24.82 -6.11
C GLY A 363 54.77 24.18 -7.38
N VAL A 364 54.56 22.86 -7.39
CA VAL A 364 53.96 22.15 -8.53
C VAL A 364 52.45 22.36 -8.47
N ALA A 365 51.91 23.14 -9.39
CA ALA A 365 50.47 23.36 -9.53
C ALA A 365 49.74 22.01 -9.63
N ALA A 366 48.67 21.85 -8.86
CA ALA A 366 47.86 20.65 -8.88
C ALA A 366 47.13 20.55 -10.23
N ASP A 367 47.32 19.45 -10.95
CA ASP A 367 46.51 19.13 -12.12
C ASP A 367 45.02 19.14 -11.72
N THR A 368 44.28 20.07 -12.30
CA THR A 368 42.82 20.13 -12.24
C THR A 368 42.27 18.86 -12.90
N PRO A 369 41.36 18.08 -12.27
CA PRO A 369 40.74 16.96 -12.96
C PRO A 369 39.93 17.51 -14.13
N GLU A 370 40.34 17.12 -15.33
CA GLU A 370 39.73 17.47 -16.60
C GLU A 370 38.27 16.98 -16.59
N GLN A 371 37.33 17.93 -16.71
CA GLN A 371 35.93 17.63 -16.89
C GLN A 371 35.72 16.94 -18.25
N THR A 372 35.74 15.62 -18.28
CA THR A 372 35.12 14.86 -19.37
C THR A 372 33.59 14.99 -19.28
N ARG A 373 33.07 16.17 -19.61
CA ARG A 373 31.69 16.33 -20.10
C ARG A 373 31.68 15.82 -21.54
N GLY A 374 31.34 14.55 -21.71
CA GLY A 374 31.11 13.96 -23.02
C GLY A 374 29.98 14.68 -23.74
N SER A 375 30.34 15.52 -24.71
CA SER A 375 29.46 16.00 -25.76
C SER A 375 29.16 14.85 -26.73
N ARG A 376 28.16 14.01 -26.43
CA ARG A 376 27.60 13.12 -27.47
C ARG A 376 26.56 13.87 -28.30
N GLY A 377 27.08 14.75 -29.15
CA GLY A 377 26.38 15.37 -30.26
C GLY A 377 26.64 14.60 -31.56
N ARG A 378 25.55 14.20 -32.20
CA ARG A 378 25.40 13.45 -33.46
C ARG A 378 26.05 14.15 -34.67
N LYS A 379 26.77 13.39 -35.51
CA LYS A 379 27.05 13.50 -36.97
C LYS A 379 28.26 12.57 -37.24
N GLY A 380 28.36 11.71 -38.24
CA GLY A 380 27.72 11.50 -39.54
C GLY A 380 28.79 10.81 -40.39
N GLU A 381 28.43 9.74 -41.09
CA GLU A 381 29.08 9.05 -42.24
C GLU A 381 30.58 9.28 -42.52
N MET A 382 31.35 8.17 -42.60
CA MET A 382 32.25 7.87 -43.73
C MET A 382 32.73 6.41 -43.67
N ASP A 383 32.26 5.63 -44.63
CA ASP A 383 32.94 4.62 -45.46
C ASP A 383 34.11 3.82 -44.87
N PHE A 384 33.89 2.51 -44.74
CA PHE A 384 34.95 1.49 -44.73
C PHE A 384 34.83 0.70 -46.04
N GLU A 385 35.72 1.03 -46.98
CA GLU A 385 36.16 0.11 -48.03
C GLU A 385 37.26 -0.82 -47.48
N ASP A 386 37.39 -1.94 -48.17
CA ASP A 386 38.12 -3.16 -47.87
C ASP A 386 39.62 -2.98 -47.53
N ASP A 387 40.16 -3.93 -46.75
CA ASP A 387 41.42 -4.60 -47.12
C ASP A 387 41.61 -5.93 -46.34
N ASP A 388 41.97 -6.93 -47.14
CA ASP A 388 42.27 -8.34 -46.90
C ASP A 388 42.98 -8.77 -45.60
N LEU A 389 42.49 -9.85 -44.97
CA LEU A 389 43.16 -11.18 -44.85
C LEU A 389 42.35 -12.17 -43.97
#